data_AF-A0AB33IR32-F1
#
_entry.id   AF-A0AB33IR32-F1
#
_cell.length_a   1.000
_cell.length_b   1.000
_cell.length_c   1.000
_cell.angle_alpha   90.00
_cell.angle_beta   90.00
_cell.angle_gamma   90.00
#
_symmetry.space_group_name_H-M   'P 1'
#
loop_
_entity.id
_entity.type
_entity.pdbx_description
1 polymer ?
#
loop_
_entity_poly.entity_id
_entity_poly.type
_entity_poly.pdbx_seq_one_letter_code
_entity_poly.pdbx_strand_id
1 'polypeptide(L)'
;MKRYKKIIALIICVLALSPLAMTARSHRVKVGIEVLRDRQFKCLEGKRVGLITNPTGVDANLKSTIDILHEAANVNLVALFGPEHGVRGDIKAGDKVEDMKDATTGLPVYSLYGKTRKPVREMLKDIDVLVYDIQDIGCRSFTFISTMGLAMEAAAENGKEFVVLDRPNPIGGLKIEGNLVEPDCESFVSQFKIPYIYGLTCGELARLLNEERMLKNGVQCKLTVVKMKGWKRSMTYGDTGLQWIASSPHIPQAITSYYYPVSGILGELGYMSIGVGYTIPFQMFAAPWVNASQLASAMNAHQMPGVTFRPIYVRPYYSVGVGEQLQGVQVHLTDYKEVALTDIQFVLIEEIARLYPEHSVLEHADKGRFSMFDKVCGSKQIRRLMGKNNRWSDVRAYWYKDVDAFRNLSKKYYLYH
;
A
#
# COMPACT_ATOMS: atom_id res chain seq x y z
N MET A 1 48.44 -50.41 9.09
CA MET A 1 48.01 -49.06 8.65
C MET A 1 46.92 -48.98 7.58
N LYS A 2 46.38 -50.09 7.02
CA LYS A 2 45.31 -50.04 5.98
C LYS A 2 43.87 -50.32 6.49
N ARG A 3 43.70 -50.79 7.74
CA ARG A 3 42.37 -51.10 8.31
C ARG A 3 41.67 -49.95 9.06
N TYR A 4 42.41 -48.92 9.47
CA TYR A 4 41.84 -47.77 10.21
C TYR A 4 41.34 -46.62 9.32
N LYS A 5 41.74 -46.58 8.04
CA LYS A 5 41.30 -45.51 7.12
C LYS A 5 39.87 -45.68 6.58
N LYS A 6 39.30 -46.89 6.61
CA LYS A 6 37.92 -47.13 6.14
C LYS A 6 36.85 -46.83 7.20
N ILE A 7 37.18 -46.90 8.49
CA ILE A 7 36.23 -46.63 9.58
C ILE A 7 36.09 -45.11 9.81
N ILE A 8 37.18 -44.35 9.64
CA ILE A 8 37.13 -42.88 9.76
C ILE A 8 36.37 -42.25 8.58
N ALA A 9 36.46 -42.82 7.37
CA ALA A 9 35.69 -42.35 6.21
C ALA A 9 34.17 -42.61 6.35
N LEU A 10 33.76 -43.64 7.09
CA LEU A 10 32.34 -43.94 7.31
C LEU A 10 31.72 -43.08 8.43
N ILE A 11 32.53 -42.67 9.43
CA ILE A 11 32.07 -41.79 10.52
C ILE A 11 31.99 -40.32 10.07
N ILE A 12 32.81 -39.90 9.11
CA ILE A 12 32.75 -38.53 8.54
C ILE A 12 31.57 -38.35 7.56
N CYS A 13 31.09 -39.43 6.92
CA CYS A 13 29.89 -39.34 6.07
C CYS A 13 28.55 -39.34 6.84
N VAL A 14 28.53 -39.76 8.11
CA VAL A 14 27.30 -39.73 8.92
C VAL A 14 27.13 -38.41 9.68
N LEU A 15 28.21 -37.62 9.86
CA LEU A 15 28.15 -36.28 10.46
C LEU A 15 27.90 -35.14 9.46
N ALA A 16 27.81 -35.43 8.16
CA ALA A 16 27.50 -34.46 7.10
C ALA A 16 26.01 -34.46 6.68
N LEU A 17 25.16 -35.20 7.39
CA LEU A 17 23.70 -35.06 7.31
C LEU A 17 23.23 -34.22 8.49
N SER A 18 23.71 -32.98 8.57
CA SER A 18 22.87 -31.95 9.20
C SER A 18 21.58 -31.94 8.39
N PRO A 19 20.39 -32.11 8.98
CA PRO A 19 19.21 -31.70 8.27
C PRO A 19 19.47 -30.23 7.98
N LEU A 20 19.55 -29.84 6.69
CA LEU A 20 19.06 -28.54 6.33
C LEU A 20 17.62 -28.55 6.85
N ALA A 21 17.45 -28.10 8.09
CA ALA A 21 16.16 -27.67 8.55
C ALA A 21 15.85 -26.53 7.61
N MET A 22 15.17 -26.85 6.50
CA MET A 22 14.25 -25.91 5.89
C MET A 22 13.38 -25.48 7.06
N THR A 23 13.75 -24.36 7.68
CA THR A 23 12.85 -23.66 8.56
C THR A 23 11.72 -23.25 7.65
N ALA A 24 10.69 -24.11 7.57
CA ALA A 24 9.40 -23.72 7.05
C ALA A 24 9.09 -22.43 7.79
N ARG A 25 9.06 -21.31 7.04
CA ARG A 25 8.83 -20.00 7.62
C ARG A 25 7.41 -20.06 8.17
N SER A 26 7.26 -20.36 9.46
CA SER A 26 5.94 -20.56 10.04
C SER A 26 5.17 -19.26 9.89
N HIS A 27 3.97 -19.31 9.31
CA HIS A 27 3.06 -18.17 9.29
C HIS A 27 2.84 -17.70 10.74
N ARG A 28 3.35 -16.51 11.08
CA ARG A 28 3.28 -15.96 12.43
C ARG A 28 1.98 -15.20 12.67
N VAL A 29 1.29 -14.85 11.59
CA VAL A 29 0.05 -14.08 11.59
C VAL A 29 -1.03 -14.88 10.89
N LYS A 30 -2.20 -15.03 11.54
CA LYS A 30 -3.43 -15.45 10.87
C LYS A 30 -4.21 -14.21 10.44
N VAL A 31 -4.41 -14.05 9.14
CA VAL A 31 -5.15 -12.92 8.54
C VAL A 31 -6.66 -13.06 8.76
N GLY A 32 -7.42 -11.99 8.50
CA GLY A 32 -8.87 -11.94 8.75
C GLY A 32 -9.65 -13.10 8.13
N ILE A 33 -9.33 -13.53 6.90
CA ILE A 33 -10.00 -14.67 6.25
C ILE A 33 -9.77 -16.00 6.97
N GLU A 34 -8.57 -16.23 7.52
CA GLU A 34 -8.28 -17.43 8.30
C GLU A 34 -9.01 -17.41 9.65
N VAL A 35 -9.05 -16.24 10.30
CA VAL A 35 -9.80 -16.07 11.56
C VAL A 35 -11.31 -16.21 11.33
N LEU A 36 -11.82 -15.74 10.20
CA LEU A 36 -13.22 -15.92 9.81
C LEU A 36 -13.55 -17.42 9.61
N ARG A 37 -12.67 -18.16 8.92
CA ARG A 37 -12.79 -19.61 8.72
C ARG A 37 -12.69 -20.38 10.04
N ASP A 38 -11.76 -20.03 10.92
CA ASP A 38 -11.65 -20.60 12.28
C ASP A 38 -12.95 -20.42 13.09
N ARG A 39 -13.70 -19.35 12.81
CA ARG A 39 -15.01 -19.05 13.41
C ARG A 39 -16.19 -19.59 12.61
N GLN A 40 -15.94 -20.50 11.67
CA GLN A 40 -16.94 -21.14 10.82
C GLN A 40 -17.82 -20.13 10.08
N PHE A 41 -17.26 -18.98 9.67
CA PHE A 41 -17.99 -17.94 8.94
C PHE A 41 -19.23 -17.38 9.65
N LYS A 42 -19.37 -17.58 10.96
CA LYS A 42 -20.59 -17.32 11.74
C LYS A 42 -21.23 -15.93 11.53
N CYS A 43 -20.42 -14.89 11.32
CA CYS A 43 -20.96 -13.54 11.10
C CYS A 43 -21.61 -13.34 9.72
N LEU A 44 -21.49 -14.30 8.80
CA LEU A 44 -22.03 -14.28 7.45
C LEU A 44 -23.23 -15.22 7.26
N GLU A 45 -23.53 -16.08 8.23
CA GLU A 45 -24.64 -17.05 8.13
C GLU A 45 -25.99 -16.36 7.91
N GLY A 46 -26.78 -16.91 6.99
CA GLY A 46 -28.11 -16.41 6.65
C GLY A 46 -28.13 -15.07 5.89
N LYS A 47 -26.98 -14.57 5.45
CA LYS A 47 -26.86 -13.29 4.72
C LYS A 47 -26.44 -13.53 3.27
N ARG A 48 -26.93 -12.69 2.35
CA ARG A 48 -26.41 -12.57 0.99
C ARG A 48 -25.13 -11.73 1.02
N VAL A 49 -24.01 -12.33 0.67
CA VAL A 49 -22.68 -11.73 0.81
C VAL A 49 -22.23 -11.14 -0.52
N GLY A 50 -21.88 -9.85 -0.51
CA GLY A 50 -21.06 -9.22 -1.54
C GLY A 50 -19.60 -9.15 -1.09
N LEU A 51 -18.64 -9.49 -1.96
CA LEU A 51 -17.21 -9.48 -1.63
C LEU A 51 -16.46 -8.43 -2.45
N ILE A 52 -15.84 -7.48 -1.75
CA ILE A 52 -14.86 -6.53 -2.30
C ILE A 52 -13.47 -7.14 -2.12
N THR A 53 -12.85 -7.54 -3.22
CA THR A 53 -11.56 -8.24 -3.21
C THR A 53 -10.78 -8.01 -4.51
N ASN A 54 -9.54 -8.46 -4.52
CA ASN A 54 -8.66 -8.54 -5.69
C ASN A 54 -7.72 -9.75 -5.52
N PRO A 55 -6.70 -9.97 -6.39
CA PRO A 55 -5.80 -11.12 -6.26
C PRO A 55 -5.05 -11.24 -4.92
N THR A 56 -4.97 -10.17 -4.12
CA THR A 56 -4.33 -10.21 -2.80
C THR A 56 -5.22 -10.82 -1.71
N GLY A 57 -6.53 -10.92 -1.96
CA GLY A 57 -7.51 -11.50 -1.07
C GLY A 57 -7.41 -13.01 -1.03
N VAL A 58 -6.34 -13.53 -0.43
CA VAL A 58 -6.07 -14.97 -0.28
C VAL A 58 -5.73 -15.33 1.17
N ASP A 59 -5.86 -16.61 1.51
CA ASP A 59 -5.35 -17.17 2.77
C ASP A 59 -3.84 -17.49 2.71
N ALA A 60 -3.28 -18.04 3.80
CA ALA A 60 -1.87 -18.40 3.88
C ALA A 60 -1.43 -19.48 2.87
N ASN A 61 -2.37 -20.22 2.29
CA ASN A 61 -2.11 -21.22 1.24
C ASN A 61 -2.38 -20.67 -0.16
N LEU A 62 -2.52 -19.34 -0.30
CA LEU A 62 -2.81 -18.64 -1.56
C LEU A 62 -4.16 -18.99 -2.18
N LYS A 63 -5.11 -19.53 -1.39
CA LYS A 63 -6.47 -19.76 -1.86
C LYS A 63 -7.26 -18.46 -1.78
N SER A 64 -7.90 -18.07 -2.88
CA SER A 64 -8.72 -16.86 -2.96
C SER A 64 -9.89 -16.89 -1.97
N THR A 65 -10.14 -15.76 -1.33
CA THR A 65 -11.32 -15.52 -0.50
C THR A 65 -12.61 -15.69 -1.29
N ILE A 66 -12.59 -15.45 -2.61
CA ILE A 66 -13.72 -15.75 -3.50
C ILE A 66 -14.08 -17.23 -3.40
N ASP A 67 -13.10 -18.09 -3.61
CA ASP A 67 -13.30 -19.54 -3.68
C ASP A 67 -13.58 -20.10 -2.27
N ILE A 68 -12.92 -19.56 -1.22
CA ILE A 68 -13.18 -19.94 0.18
C ILE A 68 -14.64 -19.66 0.57
N LEU A 69 -15.16 -18.47 0.25
CA LEU A 69 -16.54 -18.10 0.61
C LEU A 69 -17.57 -18.79 -0.29
N HIS A 70 -17.25 -19.05 -1.55
CA HIS A 70 -18.13 -19.76 -2.48
C HIS A 70 -18.30 -21.24 -2.12
N GLU A 71 -17.24 -21.90 -1.65
CA GLU A 71 -17.27 -23.31 -1.24
C GLU A 71 -17.87 -23.55 0.17
N ALA A 72 -17.94 -22.51 1.00
CA ALA A 72 -18.45 -22.63 2.36
C ALA A 72 -19.98 -22.81 2.37
N ALA A 73 -20.44 -24.00 2.74
CA ALA A 73 -21.86 -24.38 2.67
C ALA A 73 -22.82 -23.48 3.47
N ASN A 74 -22.33 -22.76 4.49
CA ASN A 74 -23.12 -21.84 5.31
C ASN A 74 -22.99 -20.36 4.88
N VAL A 75 -22.33 -20.09 3.75
CA VAL A 75 -22.15 -18.74 3.20
C VAL A 75 -22.84 -18.65 1.84
N ASN A 76 -23.70 -17.63 1.67
CA ASN A 76 -24.35 -17.34 0.39
C ASN A 76 -23.65 -16.17 -0.30
N LEU A 77 -22.55 -16.45 -1.01
CA LEU A 77 -21.83 -15.46 -1.81
C LEU A 77 -22.57 -15.20 -3.13
N VAL A 78 -23.02 -13.96 -3.35
CA VAL A 78 -23.90 -13.62 -4.49
C VAL A 78 -23.32 -12.58 -5.45
N ALA A 79 -22.29 -11.83 -5.07
CA ALA A 79 -21.72 -10.78 -5.91
C ALA A 79 -20.25 -10.49 -5.56
N LEU A 80 -19.47 -10.10 -6.57
CA LEU A 80 -18.07 -9.69 -6.44
C LEU A 80 -17.91 -8.23 -6.85
N PHE A 81 -16.99 -7.52 -6.19
CA PHE A 81 -16.71 -6.11 -6.41
C PHE A 81 -15.20 -5.91 -6.56
N GLY A 82 -14.76 -5.53 -7.75
CA GLY A 82 -13.36 -5.31 -8.07
C GLY A 82 -12.96 -3.85 -7.94
N PRO A 83 -11.89 -3.50 -7.22
CA PRO A 83 -11.35 -2.15 -7.20
C PRO A 83 -10.56 -1.88 -8.51
N GLU A 84 -9.60 -0.96 -8.45
CA GLU A 84 -8.57 -0.80 -9.47
C GLU A 84 -7.89 -2.14 -9.77
N HIS A 85 -7.71 -2.47 -11.06
CA HIS A 85 -7.19 -3.75 -11.60
C HIS A 85 -8.13 -4.97 -11.54
N GLY A 86 -9.38 -4.81 -11.11
CA GLY A 86 -10.39 -5.87 -11.16
C GLY A 86 -10.23 -6.97 -10.08
N VAL A 87 -11.15 -7.94 -10.08
CA VAL A 87 -11.24 -8.97 -9.04
C VAL A 87 -10.20 -10.08 -9.22
N ARG A 88 -9.97 -10.54 -10.46
CA ARG A 88 -9.00 -11.61 -10.78
C ARG A 88 -7.68 -11.08 -11.36
N GLY A 89 -7.50 -9.75 -11.41
CA GLY A 89 -6.28 -9.11 -11.94
C GLY A 89 -6.15 -9.18 -13.47
N ASP A 90 -7.23 -9.54 -14.15
CA ASP A 90 -7.36 -9.74 -15.60
C ASP A 90 -7.73 -8.47 -16.36
N ILE A 91 -7.92 -7.35 -15.66
CA ILE A 91 -8.36 -6.07 -16.24
C ILE A 91 -7.26 -5.02 -16.07
N LYS A 92 -6.91 -4.30 -17.16
CA LYS A 92 -5.96 -3.18 -17.06
C LYS A 92 -6.63 -2.00 -16.33
N ALA A 93 -5.82 -1.19 -15.65
CA ALA A 93 -6.33 0.04 -15.05
C ALA A 93 -6.97 0.94 -16.11
N GLY A 94 -8.25 1.30 -15.93
CA GLY A 94 -8.98 2.21 -16.82
C GLY A 94 -9.88 1.55 -17.87
N ASP A 95 -9.87 0.22 -18.01
CA ASP A 95 -10.77 -0.48 -18.94
C ASP A 95 -12.22 -0.47 -18.43
N LYS A 96 -13.18 -0.39 -19.36
CA LYS A 96 -14.63 -0.43 -19.06
C LYS A 96 -15.04 -1.85 -18.71
N VAL A 97 -15.87 -1.99 -17.69
CA VAL A 97 -16.40 -3.27 -17.21
C VAL A 97 -17.93 -3.15 -17.19
N GLU A 98 -18.59 -3.61 -18.25
CA GLU A 98 -20.05 -3.79 -18.29
C GLU A 98 -20.35 -5.29 -18.20
N ASP A 99 -21.23 -5.68 -17.27
CA ASP A 99 -21.85 -7.01 -17.10
C ASP A 99 -20.92 -8.24 -17.15
N MET A 100 -19.87 -8.26 -16.33
CA MET A 100 -19.01 -9.44 -16.21
C MET A 100 -19.53 -10.46 -15.19
N LYS A 101 -19.30 -11.73 -15.48
CA LYS A 101 -19.42 -12.84 -14.53
C LYS A 101 -18.05 -13.45 -14.28
N ASP A 102 -17.76 -13.84 -13.04
CA ASP A 102 -16.56 -14.60 -12.72
C ASP A 102 -16.66 -16.00 -13.36
N ALA A 103 -15.67 -16.37 -14.17
CA ALA A 103 -15.73 -17.61 -14.94
C ALA A 103 -15.77 -18.88 -14.06
N THR A 104 -15.23 -18.80 -12.84
CA THR A 104 -15.13 -19.95 -11.92
C THR A 104 -16.42 -20.13 -11.13
N THR A 105 -16.98 -19.05 -10.59
CA THR A 105 -18.15 -19.10 -9.69
C THR A 105 -19.47 -18.75 -10.38
N GLY A 106 -19.43 -18.16 -11.59
CA GLY A 106 -20.61 -17.66 -12.32
C GLY A 106 -21.22 -16.39 -11.72
N LEU A 107 -20.65 -15.84 -10.65
CA LEU A 107 -21.19 -14.69 -9.92
C LEU A 107 -21.02 -13.39 -10.70
N PRO A 108 -21.96 -12.43 -10.58
CA PRO A 108 -21.80 -11.10 -11.15
C PRO A 108 -20.61 -10.36 -10.53
N VAL A 109 -19.88 -9.62 -11.37
CA VAL A 109 -18.70 -8.83 -11.00
C VAL A 109 -18.96 -7.36 -11.31
N TYR A 110 -18.92 -6.51 -10.28
CA TYR A 110 -19.06 -5.06 -10.38
C TYR A 110 -17.70 -4.36 -10.28
N SER A 111 -17.46 -3.38 -11.16
CA SER A 111 -16.27 -2.52 -11.06
C SER A 111 -16.51 -1.34 -10.13
N LEU A 112 -15.61 -1.15 -9.17
CA LEU A 112 -15.52 -0.01 -8.26
C LEU A 112 -14.41 0.96 -8.68
N TYR A 113 -14.20 1.12 -9.98
CA TYR A 113 -13.21 2.03 -10.56
C TYR A 113 -13.81 2.90 -11.70
N GLY A 114 -13.05 3.91 -12.13
CA GLY A 114 -13.47 4.81 -13.21
C GLY A 114 -14.68 5.66 -12.82
N LYS A 115 -15.79 5.49 -13.55
CA LYS A 115 -17.03 6.26 -13.33
C LYS A 115 -17.75 5.86 -12.04
N THR A 116 -17.58 4.63 -11.58
CA THR A 116 -18.31 4.09 -10.43
C THR A 116 -17.29 3.64 -9.38
N ARG A 117 -16.87 4.56 -8.50
CA ARG A 117 -15.92 4.25 -7.40
C ARG A 117 -16.60 3.91 -6.07
N LYS A 118 -17.85 4.34 -5.93
CA LYS A 118 -18.73 4.05 -4.80
C LYS A 118 -19.82 3.09 -5.31
N PRO A 119 -20.08 1.96 -4.63
CA PRO A 119 -21.18 1.08 -5.01
C PRO A 119 -22.50 1.86 -5.08
N VAL A 120 -23.24 1.72 -6.18
CA VAL A 120 -24.57 2.33 -6.32
C VAL A 120 -25.63 1.41 -5.74
N ARG A 121 -26.79 1.97 -5.39
CA ARG A 121 -27.92 1.24 -4.78
C ARG A 121 -28.28 -0.06 -5.52
N GLU A 122 -28.28 -0.03 -6.85
CA GLU A 122 -28.58 -1.21 -7.66
C GLU A 122 -27.59 -2.36 -7.49
N MET A 123 -26.31 -2.06 -7.25
CA MET A 123 -25.30 -3.09 -6.98
C MET A 123 -25.47 -3.69 -5.58
N LEU A 124 -26.15 -2.99 -4.67
CA LEU A 124 -26.31 -3.38 -3.28
C LEU A 124 -27.68 -4.01 -2.96
N LYS A 125 -28.62 -4.03 -3.91
CA LYS A 125 -29.99 -4.47 -3.67
C LYS A 125 -30.07 -5.95 -3.26
N ASP A 126 -29.20 -6.76 -3.84
CA ASP A 126 -29.20 -8.22 -3.67
C ASP A 126 -28.25 -8.73 -2.58
N ILE A 127 -27.62 -7.83 -1.83
CA ILE A 127 -26.72 -8.18 -0.71
C ILE A 127 -27.25 -7.66 0.61
N ASP A 128 -26.89 -8.34 1.70
CA ASP A 128 -27.19 -7.93 3.08
C ASP A 128 -25.91 -7.45 3.80
N VAL A 129 -24.75 -7.95 3.37
CA VAL A 129 -23.44 -7.60 3.92
C VAL A 129 -22.39 -7.46 2.81
N LEU A 130 -21.56 -6.42 2.91
CA LEU A 130 -20.32 -6.30 2.14
C LEU A 130 -19.14 -6.79 2.98
N VAL A 131 -18.33 -7.68 2.42
CA VAL A 131 -17.07 -8.14 2.99
C VAL A 131 -15.93 -7.47 2.21
N TYR A 132 -14.94 -6.90 2.90
CA TYR A 132 -13.73 -6.32 2.33
C TYR A 132 -12.52 -7.17 2.70
N ASP A 133 -11.77 -7.62 1.70
CA ASP A 133 -10.55 -8.39 1.89
C ASP A 133 -9.49 -8.06 0.83
N ILE A 134 -8.72 -6.99 1.06
CA ILE A 134 -7.67 -6.52 0.16
C ILE A 134 -6.42 -6.12 0.96
N GLN A 135 -5.25 -6.51 0.49
CA GLN A 135 -3.96 -6.05 1.02
C GLN A 135 -3.61 -4.67 0.46
N ASP A 136 -3.69 -3.63 1.30
CA ASP A 136 -3.18 -2.30 1.01
C ASP A 136 -1.68 -2.14 1.38
N ILE A 137 -1.13 -0.91 1.26
CA ILE A 137 0.29 -0.63 1.48
C ILE A 137 0.60 0.35 2.62
N GLY A 138 -0.39 0.75 3.42
CA GLY A 138 -0.19 1.70 4.53
C GLY A 138 0.01 3.16 4.12
N CYS A 139 -0.28 3.49 2.86
CA CYS A 139 -0.10 4.83 2.29
C CYS A 139 -1.42 5.39 1.74
N ARG A 140 -1.72 6.66 2.06
CA ARG A 140 -3.02 7.30 1.81
C ARG A 140 -3.40 7.39 0.34
N SER A 141 -2.43 7.59 -0.55
CA SER A 141 -2.68 7.69 -1.98
C SER A 141 -2.89 6.34 -2.69
N PHE A 142 -2.77 5.23 -1.96
CA PHE A 142 -3.08 3.92 -2.49
C PHE A 142 -4.58 3.62 -2.33
N THR A 143 -5.30 3.60 -3.45
CA THR A 143 -6.74 3.85 -3.54
C THR A 143 -7.65 2.76 -2.94
N PHE A 144 -7.13 1.59 -2.56
CA PHE A 144 -7.94 0.53 -1.97
C PHE A 144 -8.60 0.92 -0.66
N ILE A 145 -7.97 1.79 0.15
CA ILE A 145 -8.61 2.32 1.37
C ILE A 145 -9.72 3.33 1.03
N SER A 146 -9.58 4.08 -0.07
CA SER A 146 -10.63 4.97 -0.58
C SER A 146 -11.83 4.15 -1.05
N THR A 147 -11.60 3.04 -1.78
CA THR A 147 -12.66 2.08 -2.11
C THR A 147 -13.34 1.53 -0.86
N MET A 148 -12.57 1.15 0.17
CA MET A 148 -13.12 0.65 1.44
C MET A 148 -14.07 1.67 2.07
N GLY A 149 -13.64 2.91 2.29
CA GLY A 149 -14.50 3.90 2.97
C GLY A 149 -15.67 4.36 2.12
N LEU A 150 -15.55 4.47 0.79
CA LEU A 150 -16.70 4.74 -0.09
C LEU A 150 -17.71 3.58 -0.06
N ALA A 151 -17.25 2.34 0.03
CA ALA A 151 -18.13 1.18 0.16
C ALA A 151 -18.78 1.10 1.56
N MET A 152 -18.07 1.47 2.63
CA MET A 152 -18.64 1.64 3.96
C MET A 152 -19.74 2.71 3.98
N GLU A 153 -19.51 3.84 3.31
CA GLU A 153 -20.49 4.92 3.16
C GLU A 153 -21.73 4.43 2.41
N ALA A 154 -21.55 3.75 1.27
CA ALA A 154 -22.65 3.18 0.51
C ALA A 154 -23.42 2.11 1.32
N ALA A 155 -22.72 1.28 2.10
CA ALA A 155 -23.35 0.31 2.98
C ALA A 155 -24.21 0.99 4.05
N ALA A 156 -23.68 2.02 4.71
CA ALA A 156 -24.41 2.80 5.71
C ALA A 156 -25.68 3.44 5.14
N GLU A 157 -25.58 4.07 3.97
CA GLU A 157 -26.72 4.73 3.29
C GLU A 157 -27.82 3.75 2.85
N ASN A 158 -27.48 2.48 2.63
CA ASN A 158 -28.40 1.46 2.12
C ASN A 158 -28.76 0.40 3.18
N GLY A 159 -28.46 0.65 4.46
CA GLY A 159 -28.77 -0.26 5.57
C GLY A 159 -28.08 -1.62 5.47
N LYS A 160 -26.89 -1.68 4.86
CA LYS A 160 -26.09 -2.90 4.70
C LYS A 160 -25.06 -3.01 5.81
N GLU A 161 -24.75 -4.24 6.19
CA GLU A 161 -23.61 -4.52 7.07
C GLU A 161 -22.30 -4.42 6.30
N PHE A 162 -21.21 -4.13 7.00
CA PHE A 162 -19.87 -4.12 6.42
C PHE A 162 -18.90 -4.90 7.31
N VAL A 163 -18.16 -5.82 6.71
CA VAL A 163 -17.20 -6.70 7.38
C VAL A 163 -15.82 -6.47 6.78
N VAL A 164 -14.83 -6.12 7.60
CA VAL A 164 -13.43 -6.04 7.16
C VAL A 164 -12.70 -7.29 7.62
N LEU A 165 -12.14 -8.04 6.68
CA LEU A 165 -11.18 -9.11 6.97
C LEU A 165 -9.81 -8.44 7.08
N ASP A 166 -9.37 -8.22 8.32
CA ASP A 166 -8.23 -7.35 8.55
C ASP A 166 -6.92 -7.96 8.04
N ARG A 167 -6.02 -7.11 7.56
CA ARG A 167 -4.73 -7.50 6.97
C ARG A 167 -3.58 -6.66 7.54
N PRO A 168 -2.33 -7.18 7.51
CA PRO A 168 -1.17 -6.45 8.00
C PRO A 168 -1.00 -5.12 7.25
N ASN A 169 -0.71 -4.04 7.97
CA ASN A 169 -0.08 -2.88 7.34
C ASN A 169 1.38 -3.28 7.00
N PRO A 170 1.80 -3.30 5.72
CA PRO A 170 3.09 -3.88 5.34
C PRO A 170 4.30 -3.05 5.78
N ILE A 171 4.09 -1.74 6.02
CA ILE A 171 5.08 -0.80 6.57
C ILE A 171 4.98 -0.69 8.10
N GLY A 172 4.20 -1.57 8.74
CA GLY A 172 4.00 -1.59 10.19
C GLY A 172 3.04 -0.52 10.71
N GLY A 173 2.77 -0.57 12.01
CA GLY A 173 1.82 0.32 12.71
C GLY A 173 2.49 1.43 13.51
N LEU A 174 3.78 1.72 13.32
CA LEU A 174 4.51 2.68 14.16
C LEU A 174 4.82 4.01 13.46
N LYS A 175 5.03 3.99 12.15
CA LYS A 175 5.29 5.20 11.36
C LYS A 175 3.99 5.96 11.11
N ILE A 176 4.06 7.27 11.29
CA ILE A 176 3.02 8.23 10.93
C ILE A 176 3.74 9.44 10.34
N GLU A 177 3.47 9.77 9.09
CA GLU A 177 4.15 10.84 8.35
C GLU A 177 3.14 11.61 7.47
N GLY A 178 3.31 12.93 7.37
CA GLY A 178 2.52 13.81 6.51
C GLY A 178 1.29 14.44 7.18
N ASN A 179 0.87 15.58 6.62
CA ASN A 179 -0.29 16.34 7.10
C ASN A 179 -1.60 15.61 6.79
N LEU A 180 -2.66 15.94 7.53
CA LEU A 180 -4.02 15.54 7.17
C LEU A 180 -4.45 16.20 5.85
N VAL A 181 -5.38 15.55 5.15
CA VAL A 181 -5.97 16.11 3.94
C VAL A 181 -6.82 17.34 4.25
N GLU A 182 -6.62 18.40 3.49
CA GLU A 182 -7.44 19.61 3.49
C GLU A 182 -8.65 19.48 2.55
N PRO A 183 -9.79 20.15 2.85
CA PRO A 183 -11.02 20.00 2.07
C PRO A 183 -10.87 20.26 0.56
N ASP A 184 -9.99 21.17 0.15
CA ASP A 184 -9.78 21.50 -1.26
C ASP A 184 -8.82 20.54 -1.99
N CYS A 185 -8.30 19.54 -1.27
CA CYS A 185 -7.45 18.47 -1.76
C CYS A 185 -8.07 17.08 -1.55
N GLU A 186 -9.28 16.98 -1.00
CA GLU A 186 -10.01 15.72 -0.87
C GLU A 186 -10.33 15.13 -2.26
N SER A 187 -9.94 13.88 -2.46
CA SER A 187 -10.16 13.17 -3.73
C SER A 187 -10.00 11.67 -3.54
N PHE A 188 -10.16 10.88 -4.60
CA PHE A 188 -9.99 9.43 -4.51
C PHE A 188 -8.57 8.98 -4.10
N VAL A 189 -7.54 9.80 -4.31
CA VAL A 189 -6.14 9.54 -3.85
C VAL A 189 -5.81 10.21 -2.50
N SER A 190 -6.83 10.77 -1.85
CA SER A 190 -6.71 11.57 -0.63
C SER A 190 -8.07 11.63 0.08
N GLN A 191 -8.71 10.47 0.21
CA GLN A 191 -10.16 10.38 0.46
C GLN A 191 -10.55 10.77 1.89
N PHE A 192 -9.63 10.70 2.84
CA PHE A 192 -9.91 10.91 4.27
C PHE A 192 -8.88 11.85 4.89
N LYS A 193 -9.29 12.52 5.98
CA LYS A 193 -8.46 13.39 6.82
C LYS A 193 -7.51 12.56 7.70
N ILE A 194 -6.59 11.85 7.06
CA ILE A 194 -5.53 11.04 7.69
C ILE A 194 -4.16 11.46 7.14
N PRO A 195 -3.05 11.21 7.86
CA PRO A 195 -1.68 11.44 7.38
C PRO A 195 -1.38 10.64 6.10
N TYR A 196 -0.28 10.98 5.41
CA TYR A 196 0.13 10.28 4.19
C TYR A 196 0.54 8.83 4.48
N ILE A 197 1.38 8.62 5.49
CA ILE A 197 1.56 7.32 6.15
C ILE A 197 0.75 7.37 7.43
N TYR A 198 -0.29 6.55 7.52
CA TYR A 198 -1.28 6.65 8.60
C TYR A 198 -1.11 5.58 9.70
N GLY A 199 -0.27 4.57 9.48
CA GLY A 199 0.14 3.62 10.54
C GLY A 199 -0.99 2.77 11.13
N LEU A 200 -2.07 2.51 10.40
CA LEU A 200 -3.17 1.63 10.84
C LEU A 200 -3.31 0.43 9.91
N THR A 201 -3.88 -0.66 10.38
CA THR A 201 -4.42 -1.70 9.47
C THR A 201 -5.70 -1.19 8.79
N CYS A 202 -6.15 -1.86 7.73
CA CYS A 202 -7.42 -1.51 7.08
C CYS A 202 -8.63 -1.65 8.06
N GLY A 203 -8.60 -2.64 8.96
CA GLY A 203 -9.60 -2.79 10.02
C GLY A 203 -9.57 -1.69 11.07
N GLU A 204 -8.39 -1.29 11.55
CA GLU A 204 -8.25 -0.15 12.47
C GLU A 204 -8.68 1.17 11.81
N LEU A 205 -8.33 1.37 10.53
CA LEU A 205 -8.76 2.52 9.74
C LEU A 205 -10.28 2.55 9.58
N ALA A 206 -10.92 1.42 9.23
CA ALA A 206 -12.37 1.35 9.11
C ALA A 206 -13.08 1.73 10.42
N ARG A 207 -12.56 1.29 11.57
CA ARG A 207 -13.08 1.72 12.88
C ARG A 207 -12.93 3.22 13.09
N LEU A 208 -11.75 3.78 12.82
CA LEU A 208 -11.51 5.21 12.94
C LEU A 208 -12.49 6.01 12.06
N LEU A 209 -12.64 5.64 10.78
CA LEU A 209 -13.55 6.34 9.86
C LEU A 209 -15.00 6.30 10.34
N ASN A 210 -15.43 5.17 10.89
CA ASN A 210 -16.81 4.95 11.32
C ASN A 210 -17.13 5.64 12.67
N GLU A 211 -16.23 5.55 13.64
CA GLU A 211 -16.42 6.07 15.01
C GLU A 211 -16.18 7.60 15.06
N GLU A 212 -15.23 8.14 14.28
CA GLU A 212 -15.00 9.59 14.14
C GLU A 212 -15.92 10.26 13.10
N ARG A 213 -16.91 9.54 12.56
CA ARG A 213 -17.91 10.05 11.59
C ARG A 213 -17.27 10.73 10.37
N MET A 214 -16.20 10.13 9.85
CA MET A 214 -15.45 10.67 8.71
C MET A 214 -16.04 10.30 7.34
N LEU A 215 -17.04 9.41 7.30
CA LEU A 215 -17.81 9.14 6.09
C LEU A 215 -18.71 10.34 5.74
N LYS A 216 -19.07 10.50 4.47
CA LYS A 216 -19.88 11.65 4.03
C LYS A 216 -21.18 11.76 4.83
N ASN A 217 -21.55 12.99 5.16
CA ASN A 217 -22.71 13.31 6.01
C ASN A 217 -22.65 12.70 7.43
N GLY A 218 -21.50 12.19 7.86
CA GLY A 218 -21.31 11.59 9.18
C GLY A 218 -22.07 10.26 9.37
N VAL A 219 -22.41 9.57 8.28
CA VAL A 219 -23.08 8.26 8.36
C VAL A 219 -22.18 7.24 9.04
N GLN A 220 -22.80 6.27 9.72
CA GLN A 220 -22.09 5.18 10.39
C GLN A 220 -22.61 3.85 9.85
N CYS A 221 -21.69 2.99 9.44
CA CYS A 221 -21.99 1.64 8.98
C CYS A 221 -22.09 0.68 10.17
N LYS A 222 -22.92 -0.37 10.05
CA LYS A 222 -22.91 -1.52 10.95
C LYS A 222 -21.65 -2.36 10.65
N LEU A 223 -20.53 -1.92 11.22
CA LEU A 223 -19.19 -2.42 10.96
C LEU A 223 -18.85 -3.61 11.88
N THR A 224 -18.30 -4.66 11.29
CA THR A 224 -17.59 -5.73 12.00
C THR A 224 -16.16 -5.82 11.46
N VAL A 225 -15.16 -5.89 12.33
CA VAL A 225 -13.77 -6.18 11.93
C VAL A 225 -13.38 -7.56 12.41
N VAL A 226 -13.03 -8.45 11.48
CA VAL A 226 -12.44 -9.74 11.79
C VAL A 226 -10.94 -9.55 12.02
N LYS A 227 -10.61 -9.27 13.28
CA LYS A 227 -9.25 -9.02 13.78
C LYS A 227 -8.32 -10.20 13.48
N MET A 228 -7.10 -9.90 13.03
CA MET A 228 -6.01 -10.88 12.87
C MET A 228 -5.58 -11.49 14.21
N LYS A 229 -4.87 -12.62 14.15
CA LYS A 229 -4.13 -13.16 15.31
C LYS A 229 -2.63 -13.09 15.04
N GLY A 230 -1.85 -12.65 16.03
CA GLY A 230 -0.38 -12.67 16.00
C GLY A 230 0.30 -11.42 15.41
N TRP A 231 -0.41 -10.58 14.64
CA TRP A 231 0.16 -9.32 14.16
C TRP A 231 0.40 -8.34 15.31
N LYS A 232 1.55 -7.67 15.27
CA LYS A 232 1.95 -6.61 16.22
C LYS A 232 2.31 -5.37 15.44
N ARG A 233 2.14 -4.19 16.05
CA ARG A 233 2.41 -2.91 15.37
C ARG A 233 3.86 -2.77 14.90
N SER A 234 4.79 -3.41 15.60
CA SER A 234 6.22 -3.43 15.23
C SER A 234 6.56 -4.34 14.05
N MET A 235 5.64 -5.19 13.59
CA MET A 235 5.86 -6.09 12.46
C MET A 235 5.72 -5.33 11.14
N THR A 236 6.73 -5.46 10.30
CA THR A 236 6.58 -5.23 8.86
C THR A 236 6.00 -6.46 8.18
N TYR A 237 5.67 -6.38 6.88
CA TYR A 237 5.16 -7.54 6.15
C TYR A 237 6.11 -8.75 6.18
N GLY A 238 7.43 -8.50 6.09
CA GLY A 238 8.44 -9.56 6.10
C GLY A 238 8.48 -10.37 7.41
N ASP A 239 8.01 -9.79 8.50
CA ASP A 239 7.93 -10.43 9.83
C ASP A 239 6.73 -11.37 9.96
N THR A 240 5.70 -11.21 9.11
CA THR A 240 4.44 -11.98 9.20
C THR A 240 4.61 -13.43 8.75
N GLY A 241 5.56 -13.69 7.86
CA GLY A 241 5.75 -14.97 7.18
C GLY A 241 4.78 -15.23 6.03
N LEU A 242 3.89 -14.28 5.70
CA LEU A 242 2.95 -14.40 4.58
C LEU A 242 3.64 -14.17 3.23
N GLN A 243 3.07 -14.75 2.18
CA GLN A 243 3.50 -14.50 0.79
C GLN A 243 2.95 -13.17 0.29
N TRP A 244 3.81 -12.38 -0.35
CA TRP A 244 3.38 -11.14 -1.00
C TRP A 244 2.81 -11.44 -2.38
N ILE A 245 1.54 -11.10 -2.57
CA ILE A 245 0.93 -10.97 -3.89
C ILE A 245 1.07 -9.50 -4.29
N ALA A 246 1.48 -9.24 -5.52
CA ALA A 246 1.62 -7.88 -6.03
C ALA A 246 0.33 -7.09 -5.80
N SER A 247 0.38 -6.09 -4.91
CA SER A 247 -0.80 -5.28 -4.55
C SER A 247 -1.24 -4.38 -5.72
N SER A 248 -0.28 -4.00 -6.57
CA SER A 248 -0.50 -3.50 -7.92
C SER A 248 0.70 -3.88 -8.80
N PRO A 249 0.64 -3.73 -10.13
CA PRO A 249 1.75 -4.09 -11.02
C PRO A 249 3.08 -3.42 -10.65
N HIS A 250 3.05 -2.21 -10.09
CA HIS A 250 4.25 -1.48 -9.67
C HIS A 250 4.60 -1.67 -8.18
N ILE A 251 3.84 -2.45 -7.42
CA ILE A 251 4.20 -2.92 -6.07
C ILE A 251 4.41 -4.45 -6.10
N PRO A 252 5.39 -4.96 -6.87
CA PRO A 252 5.56 -6.40 -7.11
C PRO A 252 6.08 -7.15 -5.88
N GLN A 253 6.71 -6.46 -4.94
CA GLN A 253 7.31 -7.06 -3.74
C GLN A 253 6.88 -6.30 -2.49
N ALA A 254 6.84 -7.00 -1.34
CA ALA A 254 6.50 -6.38 -0.07
C ALA A 254 7.40 -5.18 0.25
N ILE A 255 8.70 -5.26 -0.05
CA ILE A 255 9.65 -4.17 0.17
C ILE A 255 9.29 -2.92 -0.64
N THR A 256 8.66 -3.07 -1.81
CA THR A 256 8.25 -1.93 -2.64
C THR A 256 7.22 -1.05 -1.94
N SER A 257 6.42 -1.60 -1.00
CA SER A 257 5.51 -0.80 -0.18
C SER A 257 6.25 0.26 0.66
N TYR A 258 7.53 0.04 1.00
CA TYR A 258 8.32 0.98 1.79
C TYR A 258 8.80 2.14 0.93
N TYR A 259 9.07 1.84 -0.34
CA TYR A 259 9.59 2.79 -1.31
C TYR A 259 8.49 3.59 -2.01
N TYR A 260 7.27 3.10 -2.08
CA TYR A 260 6.14 3.87 -2.60
C TYR A 260 6.04 5.27 -1.96
N PRO A 261 6.03 5.44 -0.62
CA PRO A 261 6.02 6.76 -0.01
C PRO A 261 7.35 7.53 -0.15
N VAL A 262 8.46 6.86 -0.49
CA VAL A 262 9.77 7.50 -0.70
C VAL A 262 9.79 8.36 -1.95
N SER A 263 9.07 7.97 -3.01
CA SER A 263 9.15 8.63 -4.33
C SER A 263 7.81 8.87 -5.02
N GLY A 264 6.72 8.31 -4.51
CA GLY A 264 5.41 8.30 -5.17
C GLY A 264 4.79 9.68 -5.38
N ILE A 265 5.03 10.64 -4.48
CA ILE A 265 4.49 12.01 -4.60
C ILE A 265 5.18 12.73 -5.78
N LEU A 266 6.51 12.64 -5.87
CA LEU A 266 7.26 13.14 -7.02
C LEU A 266 6.87 12.42 -8.31
N GLY A 267 6.60 11.11 -8.23
CA GLY A 267 6.16 10.29 -9.35
C GLY A 267 4.92 10.83 -10.08
N GLU A 268 4.00 11.47 -9.36
CA GLU A 268 2.80 12.07 -9.96
C GLU A 268 3.09 13.19 -10.97
N LEU A 269 4.27 13.79 -10.90
CA LEU A 269 4.69 14.82 -11.86
C LEU A 269 5.22 14.22 -13.17
N GLY A 270 5.65 12.96 -13.17
CA GLY A 270 6.27 12.33 -14.34
C GLY A 270 7.53 13.02 -14.85
N TYR A 271 8.19 13.82 -14.00
CA TYR A 271 9.32 14.68 -14.39
C TYR A 271 10.67 13.94 -14.34
N MET A 272 10.87 13.12 -13.31
CA MET A 272 12.03 12.23 -13.18
C MET A 272 11.55 10.79 -13.14
N SER A 273 12.38 9.86 -13.61
CA SER A 273 12.12 8.44 -13.44
C SER A 273 12.29 8.08 -11.97
N ILE A 274 11.21 7.56 -11.37
CA ILE A 274 11.22 7.01 -10.01
C ILE A 274 11.42 5.48 -10.01
N GLY A 275 11.90 4.90 -11.12
CA GLY A 275 12.06 3.46 -11.31
C GLY A 275 10.81 2.74 -11.83
N VAL A 276 9.63 3.37 -11.84
CA VAL A 276 8.48 2.88 -12.62
C VAL A 276 8.85 2.96 -14.09
N GLY A 277 8.77 1.84 -14.81
CA GLY A 277 9.42 1.70 -16.12
C GLY A 277 10.73 0.91 -16.11
N TYR A 278 11.26 0.61 -14.92
CA TYR A 278 12.48 -0.16 -14.68
C TYR A 278 12.22 -1.27 -13.64
N THR A 279 13.24 -2.03 -13.25
CA THR A 279 13.09 -3.26 -12.43
C THR A 279 13.01 -3.01 -10.91
N ILE A 280 13.19 -1.77 -10.47
CA ILE A 280 13.19 -1.37 -9.05
C ILE A 280 12.23 -0.18 -8.82
N PRO A 281 10.93 -0.35 -9.09
CA PRO A 281 9.95 0.73 -9.00
C PRO A 281 9.95 1.37 -7.62
N PHE A 282 9.89 2.69 -7.60
CA PHE A 282 9.91 3.57 -6.43
C PHE A 282 11.25 3.66 -5.67
N GLN A 283 12.25 2.83 -5.99
CA GLN A 283 13.51 2.73 -5.23
C GLN A 283 14.61 3.67 -5.71
N MET A 284 14.34 4.56 -6.66
CA MET A 284 15.36 5.37 -7.31
C MET A 284 14.80 6.70 -7.81
N PHE A 285 15.70 7.61 -8.17
CA PHE A 285 15.42 8.85 -8.89
C PHE A 285 16.46 9.04 -9.98
N ALA A 286 16.04 9.25 -11.22
CA ALA A 286 16.96 9.42 -12.35
C ALA A 286 16.38 10.31 -13.46
N ALA A 287 17.27 11.01 -14.17
CA ALA A 287 16.96 11.84 -15.33
C ALA A 287 18.19 11.93 -16.27
N PRO A 288 18.04 12.33 -17.54
CA PRO A 288 19.16 12.34 -18.49
C PRO A 288 20.20 13.44 -18.18
N TRP A 289 19.80 14.51 -17.50
CA TRP A 289 20.62 15.66 -17.15
C TRP A 289 21.34 15.54 -15.80
N VAL A 290 21.07 14.48 -15.03
CA VAL A 290 21.66 14.27 -13.70
C VAL A 290 23.08 13.70 -13.82
N ASN A 291 23.99 14.11 -12.92
CA ASN A 291 25.24 13.40 -12.67
C ASN A 291 25.07 12.49 -11.45
N ALA A 292 25.17 11.17 -11.64
CA ALA A 292 24.88 10.19 -10.60
C ALA A 292 25.75 10.36 -9.34
N SER A 293 27.06 10.55 -9.51
CA SER A 293 28.01 10.69 -8.39
C SER A 293 27.82 11.99 -7.63
N GLN A 294 27.53 13.09 -8.33
CA GLN A 294 27.26 14.39 -7.72
C GLN A 294 25.98 14.36 -6.88
N LEU A 295 24.88 13.82 -7.45
CA LEU A 295 23.61 13.71 -6.74
C LEU A 295 23.71 12.76 -5.54
N ALA A 296 24.38 11.61 -5.69
CA ALA A 296 24.60 10.69 -4.57
C ALA A 296 25.39 11.33 -3.43
N SER A 297 26.45 12.06 -3.76
CA SER A 297 27.28 12.75 -2.76
C SER A 297 26.49 13.82 -2.02
N ALA A 298 25.69 14.61 -2.75
CA ALA A 298 24.85 15.65 -2.20
C ALA A 298 23.75 15.10 -1.28
N MET A 299 23.03 14.06 -1.72
CA MET A 299 22.00 13.41 -0.91
C MET A 299 22.59 12.75 0.35
N ASN A 300 23.75 12.09 0.26
CA ASN A 300 24.42 11.51 1.44
C ASN A 300 24.95 12.57 2.42
N ALA A 301 25.24 13.81 1.96
CA ALA A 301 25.69 14.89 2.82
C ALA A 301 24.62 15.37 3.81
N HIS A 302 23.33 15.10 3.55
CA HIS A 302 22.23 15.33 4.51
C HIS A 302 22.27 14.39 5.72
N GLN A 303 23.05 13.30 5.67
CA GLN A 303 23.18 12.33 6.76
C GLN A 303 21.83 11.83 7.30
N MET A 304 20.87 11.63 6.39
CA MET A 304 19.52 11.18 6.76
C MET A 304 19.59 9.82 7.48
N PRO A 305 18.95 9.66 8.66
CA PRO A 305 18.99 8.42 9.41
C PRO A 305 18.45 7.24 8.61
N GLY A 306 19.15 6.10 8.69
CA GLY A 306 18.67 4.83 8.13
C GLY A 306 18.59 4.76 6.60
N VAL A 307 19.26 5.66 5.87
CA VAL A 307 19.28 5.66 4.40
C VAL A 307 20.68 5.92 3.85
N THR A 308 20.98 5.34 2.69
CA THR A 308 22.19 5.63 1.90
C THR A 308 21.81 5.72 0.43
N PHE A 309 22.43 6.66 -0.29
CA PHE A 309 22.18 6.90 -1.71
C PHE A 309 23.34 6.38 -2.54
N ARG A 310 23.06 5.46 -3.47
CA ARG A 310 24.07 4.87 -4.38
C ARG A 310 23.90 5.44 -5.78
N PRO A 311 24.96 5.90 -6.46
CA PRO A 311 24.84 6.32 -7.86
C PRO A 311 24.36 5.16 -8.75
N ILE A 312 23.47 5.44 -9.70
CA ILE A 312 22.93 4.46 -10.64
C ILE A 312 22.86 5.02 -12.07
N TYR A 313 23.04 4.14 -13.04
CA TYR A 313 22.95 4.39 -14.47
C TYR A 313 21.95 3.37 -15.03
N VAL A 314 20.86 3.83 -15.64
CA VAL A 314 19.77 2.94 -16.08
C VAL A 314 19.24 3.34 -17.45
N ARG A 315 18.55 2.40 -18.09
CA ARG A 315 17.79 2.64 -19.31
C ARG A 315 16.39 2.04 -19.11
N PRO A 316 15.35 2.85 -18.83
CA PRO A 316 13.99 2.37 -18.62
C PRO A 316 13.43 1.61 -19.83
N TYR A 317 12.64 0.57 -19.57
CA TYR A 317 11.97 -0.26 -20.56
C TYR A 317 10.64 0.33 -21.04
N TYR A 318 9.98 1.14 -20.20
CA TYR A 318 8.74 1.86 -20.51
C TYR A 318 8.60 3.09 -19.60
N SER A 319 7.52 3.87 -19.74
CA SER A 319 7.24 5.06 -18.92
C SER A 319 8.31 6.17 -19.06
N VAL A 320 8.53 6.95 -17.99
CA VAL A 320 9.41 8.14 -17.98
C VAL A 320 10.84 7.77 -18.37
N GLY A 321 11.36 8.42 -19.42
CA GLY A 321 12.71 8.21 -19.93
C GLY A 321 12.92 6.90 -20.68
N VAL A 322 11.85 6.30 -21.23
CA VAL A 322 11.94 5.06 -22.02
C VAL A 322 13.00 5.16 -23.12
N GLY A 323 13.92 4.19 -23.15
CA GLY A 323 14.96 4.12 -24.18
C GLY A 323 16.11 5.11 -24.02
N GLU A 324 16.04 6.06 -23.08
CA GLU A 324 17.11 7.03 -22.77
C GLU A 324 18.06 6.49 -21.70
N GLN A 325 19.33 6.90 -21.78
CA GLN A 325 20.30 6.63 -20.71
C GLN A 325 20.10 7.66 -19.61
N LEU A 326 19.65 7.20 -18.43
CA LEU A 326 19.45 8.03 -17.26
C LEU A 326 20.56 7.80 -16.24
N GLN A 327 20.79 8.82 -15.43
CA GLN A 327 21.67 8.79 -14.28
C GLN A 327 20.92 9.29 -13.04
N GLY A 328 21.35 8.84 -11.87
CA GLY A 328 20.80 9.36 -10.61
C GLY A 328 21.19 8.51 -9.42
N VAL A 329 20.23 8.31 -8.50
CA VAL A 329 20.47 7.61 -7.24
C VAL A 329 19.48 6.47 -7.02
N GLN A 330 19.98 5.33 -6.54
CA GLN A 330 19.16 4.32 -5.87
C GLN A 330 19.15 4.60 -4.37
N VAL A 331 17.96 4.55 -3.78
CA VAL A 331 17.75 4.69 -2.34
C VAL A 331 17.90 3.32 -1.70
N HIS A 332 18.80 3.20 -0.72
CA HIS A 332 18.96 2.01 0.11
C HIS A 332 18.54 2.33 1.54
N LEU A 333 17.46 1.71 2.01
CA LEU A 333 17.06 1.78 3.42
C LEU A 333 17.96 0.85 4.24
N THR A 334 18.84 1.42 5.07
CA THR A 334 19.81 0.70 5.89
C THR A 334 19.32 0.46 7.32
N ASP A 335 18.47 1.35 7.84
CA ASP A 335 17.69 1.13 9.06
C ASP A 335 16.27 1.66 8.86
N TYR A 336 15.34 0.73 8.68
CA TYR A 336 13.94 1.05 8.43
C TYR A 336 13.28 1.77 9.61
N LYS A 337 13.73 1.56 10.85
CA LYS A 337 13.05 2.15 12.02
C LYS A 337 13.28 3.66 12.07
N GLU A 338 14.51 4.08 11.78
CA GLU A 338 14.96 5.47 11.91
C GLU A 338 14.61 6.35 10.71
N VAL A 339 14.39 5.76 9.53
CA VAL A 339 14.16 6.56 8.31
C VAL A 339 12.79 7.27 8.30
N ALA A 340 12.79 8.56 7.96
CA ALA A 340 11.58 9.29 7.54
C ALA A 340 11.40 9.08 6.03
N LEU A 341 10.45 8.23 5.64
CA LEU A 341 10.34 7.75 4.26
C LEU A 341 10.00 8.90 3.30
N THR A 342 9.02 9.72 3.67
CA THR A 342 8.48 10.79 2.82
C THR A 342 9.43 11.97 2.63
N ASP A 343 10.30 12.25 3.61
CA ASP A 343 11.29 13.34 3.55
C ASP A 343 12.22 13.20 2.34
N ILE A 344 12.53 11.97 1.91
CA ILE A 344 13.55 11.67 0.88
C ILE A 344 13.26 12.38 -0.46
N GLN A 345 12.04 12.30 -0.99
CA GLN A 345 11.72 13.00 -2.25
C GLN A 345 11.73 14.52 -2.14
N PHE A 346 11.46 15.08 -0.96
CA PHE A 346 11.49 16.53 -0.77
C PHE A 346 12.92 17.05 -0.66
N VAL A 347 13.80 16.32 0.05
CA VAL A 347 15.24 16.59 0.05
C VAL A 347 15.82 16.41 -1.34
N LEU A 348 15.36 15.42 -2.12
CA LEU A 348 15.74 15.29 -3.51
C LEU A 348 15.32 16.52 -4.34
N ILE A 349 14.07 16.98 -4.23
CA ILE A 349 13.61 18.18 -4.96
C ILE A 349 14.50 19.40 -4.61
N GLU A 350 14.89 19.55 -3.34
CA GLU A 350 15.84 20.58 -2.91
C GLU A 350 17.21 20.45 -3.59
N GLU A 351 17.79 19.25 -3.57
CA GLU A 351 19.09 19.00 -4.18
C GLU A 351 19.08 19.15 -5.70
N ILE A 352 17.98 18.79 -6.36
CA ILE A 352 17.80 19.01 -7.80
C ILE A 352 17.78 20.51 -8.12
N ALA A 353 16.99 21.30 -7.39
CA ALA A 353 16.96 22.75 -7.60
C ALA A 353 18.32 23.43 -7.32
N ARG A 354 19.11 22.89 -6.39
CA ARG A 354 20.44 23.40 -6.04
C ARG A 354 21.52 23.03 -7.06
N LEU A 355 21.54 21.78 -7.51
CA LEU A 355 22.56 21.25 -8.42
C LEU A 355 22.27 21.56 -9.89
N TYR A 356 20.98 21.64 -10.25
CA TYR A 356 20.49 21.80 -11.62
C TYR A 356 19.34 22.84 -11.64
N PRO A 357 19.61 24.14 -11.40
CA PRO A 357 18.55 25.16 -11.32
C PRO A 357 17.64 25.22 -12.54
N GLU A 358 18.17 24.99 -13.74
CA GLU A 358 17.44 24.89 -15.01
C GLU A 358 16.54 23.65 -15.13
N HIS A 359 16.61 22.77 -14.15
CA HIS A 359 15.80 21.56 -13.99
C HIS A 359 15.06 21.51 -12.64
N SER A 360 14.88 22.68 -12.01
CA SER A 360 14.04 22.84 -10.81
C SER A 360 12.66 22.21 -11.01
N VAL A 361 12.34 21.18 -10.22
CA VAL A 361 11.17 20.30 -10.43
C VAL A 361 9.87 21.09 -10.49
N LEU A 362 9.66 22.03 -9.55
CA LEU A 362 8.41 22.77 -9.42
C LEU A 362 8.27 23.90 -10.44
N GLU A 363 9.32 24.23 -11.17
CA GLU A 363 9.33 25.21 -12.26
C GLU A 363 9.11 24.56 -13.63
N HIS A 364 9.71 23.38 -13.83
CA HIS A 364 9.81 22.73 -15.14
C HIS A 364 8.93 21.48 -15.34
N ALA A 365 8.39 20.89 -14.27
CA ALA A 365 7.42 19.81 -14.42
C ALA A 365 6.12 20.29 -15.07
N ASP A 366 5.36 19.37 -15.67
CA ASP A 366 4.08 19.68 -16.29
C ASP A 366 3.09 20.24 -15.25
N LYS A 367 2.74 21.52 -15.41
CA LYS A 367 1.81 22.26 -14.54
C LYS A 367 0.42 21.62 -14.49
N GLY A 368 0.02 20.88 -15.53
CA GLY A 368 -1.21 20.10 -15.55
C GLY A 368 -1.25 19.00 -14.48
N ARG A 369 -0.09 18.56 -13.99
CA ARG A 369 0.04 17.51 -12.97
C ARG A 369 0.04 18.05 -11.54
N PHE A 370 0.16 19.36 -11.35
CA PHE A 370 0.24 19.98 -10.01
C PHE A 370 -1.02 19.76 -9.17
N SER A 371 -2.21 19.71 -9.79
CA SER A 371 -3.43 19.38 -9.05
C SER A 371 -3.36 17.97 -8.45
N MET A 372 -2.75 17.01 -9.15
CA MET A 372 -2.58 15.65 -8.63
C MET A 372 -1.53 15.60 -7.52
N PHE A 373 -0.40 16.29 -7.71
CA PHE A 373 0.62 16.45 -6.67
C PHE A 373 0.02 17.02 -5.38
N ASP A 374 -0.76 18.10 -5.47
CA ASP A 374 -1.41 18.73 -4.32
C ASP A 374 -2.40 17.78 -3.63
N LYS A 375 -3.20 17.04 -4.41
CA LYS A 375 -4.15 16.04 -3.90
C LYS A 375 -3.44 14.90 -3.16
N VAL A 376 -2.38 14.34 -3.75
CA VAL A 376 -1.58 13.27 -3.11
C VAL A 376 -0.90 13.77 -1.84
N CYS A 377 -0.37 15.01 -1.84
CA CYS A 377 0.12 15.68 -0.62
C CYS A 377 -1.00 15.95 0.40
N GLY A 378 -2.25 16.03 -0.04
CA GLY A 378 -3.40 16.39 0.80
C GLY A 378 -3.44 17.88 1.15
N SER A 379 -2.59 18.70 0.52
CA SER A 379 -2.55 20.14 0.72
C SER A 379 -1.77 20.82 -0.40
N LYS A 380 -2.29 21.96 -0.88
CA LYS A 380 -1.55 22.85 -1.79
C LYS A 380 -0.37 23.54 -1.11
N GLN A 381 -0.34 23.58 0.23
CA GLN A 381 0.73 24.24 0.97
C GLN A 381 2.09 23.59 0.76
N ILE A 382 2.14 22.28 0.55
CA ILE A 382 3.40 21.56 0.31
C ILE A 382 4.11 22.11 -0.93
N ARG A 383 3.41 22.15 -2.06
CA ARG A 383 3.95 22.74 -3.30
C ARG A 383 4.21 24.24 -3.17
N ARG A 384 3.33 24.99 -2.50
CA ARG A 384 3.48 26.45 -2.32
C ARG A 384 4.68 26.82 -1.46
N LEU A 385 4.91 26.11 -0.36
CA LEU A 385 6.04 26.35 0.54
C LEU A 385 7.33 25.89 -0.13
N MET A 386 7.33 24.69 -0.72
CA MET A 386 8.50 24.18 -1.44
C MET A 386 8.89 25.10 -2.60
N GLY A 387 7.92 25.58 -3.39
CA GLY A 387 8.17 26.45 -4.53
C GLY A 387 8.64 27.86 -4.21
N LYS A 388 8.79 28.26 -2.93
CA LYS A 388 9.38 29.56 -2.56
C LYS A 388 10.89 29.56 -2.73
N ASN A 389 11.55 28.56 -2.15
CA ASN A 389 13.01 28.49 -2.08
C ASN A 389 13.58 27.11 -2.45
N ASN A 390 12.72 26.15 -2.81
CA ASN A 390 13.04 24.74 -3.01
C ASN A 390 13.76 24.12 -1.80
N ARG A 391 13.33 24.44 -0.58
CA ARG A 391 13.93 23.92 0.65
C ARG A 391 12.95 23.08 1.45
N TRP A 392 13.35 21.86 1.82
CA TRP A 392 12.54 20.99 2.67
C TRP A 392 12.29 21.60 4.06
N SER A 393 13.26 22.37 4.58
CA SER A 393 13.12 23.07 5.86
C SER A 393 11.89 23.97 5.95
N ASP A 394 11.47 24.56 4.82
CA ASP A 394 10.34 25.48 4.74
C ASP A 394 8.99 24.76 4.79
N VAL A 395 8.99 23.45 4.54
CA VAL A 395 7.79 22.59 4.41
C VAL A 395 7.66 21.63 5.59
N ARG A 396 8.78 21.17 6.16
CA ARG A 396 8.84 20.09 7.15
C ARG A 396 7.91 20.31 8.34
N ALA A 397 7.87 21.52 8.89
CA ALA A 397 6.96 21.85 9.99
C ALA A 397 5.48 21.66 9.61
N TYR A 398 5.10 22.01 8.38
CA TYR A 398 3.74 21.80 7.88
C TYR A 398 3.44 20.32 7.69
N TRP A 399 4.37 19.55 7.11
CA TRP A 399 4.21 18.13 6.86
C TRP A 399 4.02 17.31 8.14
N TYR A 400 4.67 17.71 9.24
CA TYR A 400 4.59 16.99 10.52
C TYR A 400 3.56 17.57 11.52
N LYS A 401 2.88 18.68 11.17
CA LYS A 401 2.00 19.42 12.11
C LYS A 401 0.89 18.59 12.76
N ASP A 402 0.43 17.54 12.09
CA ASP A 402 -0.70 16.72 12.54
C ASP A 402 -0.31 15.35 13.12
N VAL A 403 0.98 14.99 13.08
CA VAL A 403 1.44 13.61 13.37
C VAL A 403 1.14 13.21 14.81
N ASP A 404 1.45 14.05 15.79
CA ASP A 404 1.23 13.71 17.20
C ASP A 404 -0.25 13.69 17.59
N ALA A 405 -1.03 14.63 17.05
CA ALA A 405 -2.48 14.66 17.23
C ALA A 405 -3.12 13.37 16.66
N PHE A 406 -2.73 12.98 15.45
CA PHE A 406 -3.23 11.75 14.83
C PHE A 406 -2.73 10.49 15.55
N ARG A 407 -1.48 10.46 16.04
CA ARG A 407 -0.96 9.36 16.86
C ARG A 407 -1.80 9.17 18.12
N ASN A 408 -2.21 10.25 18.78
CA ASN A 408 -3.06 10.15 19.96
C ASN A 408 -4.50 9.75 19.64
N LEU A 409 -5.05 10.24 18.53
CA LEU A 409 -6.36 9.84 18.03
C LEU A 409 -6.40 8.34 17.71
N SER A 410 -5.43 7.87 16.93
CA SER A 410 -5.39 6.51 16.40
C SER A 410 -5.30 5.43 17.48
N LYS A 411 -4.69 5.71 18.63
CA LYS A 411 -4.63 4.80 19.79
C LYS A 411 -5.99 4.29 20.25
N LYS A 412 -7.06 5.10 20.12
CA LYS A 412 -8.44 4.70 20.47
C LYS A 412 -8.95 3.53 19.63
N TYR A 413 -8.41 3.40 18.42
CA TYR A 413 -8.87 2.47 17.39
C TYR A 413 -7.95 1.27 17.21
N TYR A 414 -6.82 1.23 17.92
CA TYR A 414 -5.88 0.11 17.82
C TYR A 414 -6.56 -1.20 18.20
N LEU A 415 -6.37 -2.20 17.34
CA LEU A 415 -6.71 -3.59 17.60
C LEU A 415 -5.47 -4.35 18.06
N TYR A 416 -4.27 -3.87 17.74
CA TYR A 416 -3.02 -4.59 17.96
C TYR A 416 -2.02 -3.75 18.74
N HIS A 417 -1.10 -4.42 19.46
CA HIS A 417 -0.13 -3.79 20.34
C HIS A 417 1.28 -4.31 20.06
#